data_AF-A0A3P7M7Q4-F1
#
_entry.id   AF-A0A3P7M7Q4-F1
#
_cell.length_a   1.000
_cell.length_b   1.000
_cell.length_c   1.000
_cell.angle_alpha   90.00
_cell.angle_beta   90.00
_cell.angle_gamma   90.00
#
_symmetry.space_group_name_H-M   'P 1'
#
loop_
_entity.id
_entity.type
_entity.pdbx_description
1 polymer ?
#
loop_
_entity_poly.entity_id
_entity_poly.type
_entity_poly.pdbx_seq_one_letter_code
_entity_poly.pdbx_strand_id
1 'polypeptide(L)'
;MPGRLLKTLPAGVLNVHPSLLPRWHGGSPLCHTLITGDTVSGVSIFLIQPVLRKDRQQRAFDVGPLLLQRVVHLPVDSRRPLTTATLAQFLIPICLEALVQVLRDLPGHLRSAVPQSLLPLLPQPAPRLRPEMGNIDWVNQSALEIVRLWHAASNYIHLSTQLVLEVPTQEDLHTKASQAKFVRSRLRIGISTPPLLVWPPPDDNQVSFLEFREFVW
;
A
#
# COMPACT_ATOMS: atom_id res chain seq x y z
N MET A 1 13.45 15.54 3.88
CA MET A 1 14.28 16.70 3.49
C MET A 1 15.64 16.64 4.22
N PRO A 2 16.78 17.03 3.60
CA PRO A 2 18.07 17.06 4.30
C PRO A 2 18.07 18.04 5.48
N GLY A 3 18.68 17.64 6.59
CA GLY A 3 18.69 18.45 7.82
C GLY A 3 19.34 19.83 7.69
N ARG A 4 20.30 20.00 6.77
CA ARG A 4 20.93 21.31 6.51
C ARG A 4 19.93 22.33 5.95
N LEU A 5 19.04 21.89 5.05
CA LEU A 5 18.00 22.72 4.45
C LEU A 5 16.86 23.01 5.44
N LEU A 6 16.54 22.06 6.32
CA LEU A 6 15.55 22.29 7.40
C LEU A 6 15.99 23.45 8.32
N LYS A 7 17.28 23.55 8.62
CA LYS A 7 17.82 24.59 9.52
C LYS A 7 17.82 25.99 8.90
N THR A 8 17.74 26.14 7.59
CA THR A 8 17.69 27.45 6.93
C THR A 8 16.29 28.04 6.87
N LEU A 9 15.26 27.28 7.25
CA LEU A 9 13.87 27.70 7.23
C LEU A 9 13.40 27.97 8.67
N PRO A 10 13.28 29.24 9.10
CA PRO A 10 13.06 29.58 10.51
C PRO A 10 11.72 29.08 11.06
N ALA A 11 10.70 28.93 10.20
CA ALA A 11 9.41 28.33 10.56
C ALA A 11 9.37 26.81 10.38
N GLY A 12 10.48 26.18 9.98
CA GLY A 12 10.54 24.77 9.60
C GLY A 12 9.87 24.50 8.25
N VAL A 13 9.50 23.23 8.03
CA VAL A 13 8.72 22.81 6.86
C VAL A 13 7.47 22.10 7.32
N LEU A 14 6.33 22.59 6.85
CA LEU A 14 5.04 21.97 7.04
C LEU A 14 4.86 20.84 6.04
N ASN A 15 4.21 19.77 6.48
CA ASN A 15 3.72 18.72 5.59
C ASN A 15 2.24 18.44 5.90
N VAL A 16 1.49 18.10 4.85
CA VAL A 16 0.09 17.71 4.91
C VAL A 16 0.04 16.21 4.65
N HIS A 17 -0.30 15.45 5.68
CA HIS A 17 -0.34 13.99 5.61
C HIS A 17 -1.77 13.49 5.64
N PRO A 18 -2.24 12.69 4.67
CA PRO A 18 -3.63 12.26 4.58
C PRO A 18 -3.89 11.01 5.43
N SER A 19 -3.51 11.08 6.71
CA SER A 19 -3.92 10.14 7.75
C SER A 19 -3.91 10.82 9.12
N LEU A 20 -4.41 10.11 10.14
CA LEU A 20 -4.26 10.48 11.54
C LEU A 20 -2.93 9.96 12.10
N LEU A 21 -1.85 10.71 11.89
CA LEU A 21 -0.54 10.41 12.48
C LEU A 21 -0.65 10.24 14.01
N PRO A 22 0.12 9.30 14.61
CA PRO A 22 1.19 8.50 14.02
C PRO A 22 0.71 7.25 13.23
N ARG A 23 -0.61 7.02 13.11
CA ARG A 23 -1.15 5.91 12.30
C ARG A 23 -0.97 6.22 10.81
N TRP A 24 -0.52 5.23 10.06
CA TRP A 24 -0.23 5.30 8.63
C TRP A 24 0.84 6.31 8.22
N HIS A 25 1.91 6.42 9.01
CA HIS A 25 3.08 7.22 8.64
C HIS A 25 3.84 6.55 7.47
N GLY A 26 4.35 7.32 6.50
CA GLY A 26 5.08 6.78 5.35
C GLY A 26 4.42 7.00 3.99
N GLY A 27 4.77 6.14 3.02
CA GLY A 27 4.61 6.43 1.60
C GLY A 27 3.27 6.07 0.96
N SER A 28 2.38 5.34 1.63
CA SER A 28 1.10 4.91 1.04
C SER A 28 -0.10 4.95 2.01
N PRO A 29 -0.31 6.04 2.78
CA PRO A 29 -1.32 6.11 3.83
C PRO A 29 -2.74 5.77 3.38
N LEU A 30 -3.15 6.27 2.21
CA LEU A 30 -4.50 6.03 1.66
C LEU A 30 -4.75 4.55 1.36
N CYS A 31 -3.77 3.89 0.73
CA CYS A 31 -3.88 2.46 0.43
C CYS A 31 -4.03 1.65 1.71
N HIS A 32 -3.21 1.93 2.73
CA HIS A 32 -3.25 1.19 4.00
C HIS A 32 -4.53 1.46 4.80
N THR A 33 -5.05 2.69 4.76
CA THR A 33 -6.37 3.03 5.32
C THR A 33 -7.46 2.14 4.73
N LEU A 34 -7.45 1.93 3.40
CA LEU A 34 -8.44 1.10 2.70
C LEU A 34 -8.21 -0.40 2.90
N ILE A 35 -6.94 -0.86 2.83
CA ILE A 35 -6.57 -2.28 3.01
C ILE A 35 -7.02 -2.79 4.37
N THR A 36 -6.79 -2.01 5.42
CA THR A 36 -7.23 -2.35 6.79
C THR A 36 -8.72 -2.15 7.02
N GLY A 37 -9.39 -1.42 6.12
CA GLY A 37 -10.81 -1.11 6.22
C GLY A 37 -11.13 -0.17 7.36
N ASP A 38 -10.25 0.80 7.63
CA ASP A 38 -10.50 1.86 8.59
C ASP A 38 -11.81 2.57 8.23
N THR A 39 -12.68 2.80 9.22
CA THR A 39 -13.91 3.60 9.07
C THR A 39 -13.71 5.06 9.46
N VAL A 40 -12.59 5.35 10.12
CA VAL A 40 -12.19 6.68 10.56
C VAL A 40 -10.76 6.92 10.08
N SER A 41 -10.53 8.06 9.44
CA SER A 41 -9.20 8.52 9.04
C SER A 41 -9.11 10.02 9.28
N GLY A 42 -8.26 10.73 8.53
CA GLY A 42 -8.12 12.15 8.72
C GLY A 42 -6.95 12.77 7.98
N VAL A 43 -6.66 14.00 8.35
CA VAL A 43 -5.54 14.78 7.86
C VAL A 43 -4.73 15.29 9.03
N SER A 44 -3.40 15.21 8.92
CA SER A 44 -2.46 15.77 9.88
C SER A 44 -1.60 16.85 9.22
N ILE A 45 -1.54 18.03 9.83
CA ILE A 45 -0.56 19.08 9.49
C ILE A 45 0.53 19.01 10.54
N PHE A 46 1.78 18.84 10.12
CA PHE A 46 2.89 18.61 11.04
C PHE A 46 4.20 19.21 10.54
N LEU A 47 5.16 19.38 11.44
CA LEU A 47 6.51 19.85 11.10
C LEU A 47 7.40 18.68 10.68
N ILE A 48 8.07 18.78 9.54
CA ILE A 48 9.09 17.82 9.14
C ILE A 48 10.29 17.94 10.08
N GLN A 49 10.66 16.84 10.74
CA GLN A 49 11.90 16.76 11.51
C GLN A 49 13.07 16.22 10.67
N PRO A 50 14.32 16.64 10.97
CA PRO A 50 15.49 16.05 10.34
C PRO A 50 15.63 14.60 10.78
N VAL A 51 15.76 13.69 9.82
CA VAL A 51 16.16 12.32 10.11
C VAL A 51 17.62 12.34 10.60
N LEU A 52 17.83 12.09 11.89
CA LEU A 52 19.16 11.94 12.48
C LEU A 52 19.75 10.62 11.98
N ARG A 53 20.74 10.71 11.09
CA ARG A 53 21.31 9.63 10.27
C ARG A 53 22.06 8.52 11.01
N LYS A 54 21.90 8.35 12.33
CA LYS A 54 22.77 7.42 13.08
C LYS A 54 22.36 5.95 12.98
N ASP A 55 21.10 5.64 12.65
CA ASP A 55 20.68 4.27 12.34
C ASP A 55 20.06 4.23 10.93
N ARG A 56 20.64 3.41 10.05
CA ARG A 56 20.13 3.21 8.68
C ARG A 56 18.83 2.41 8.67
N GLN A 57 18.48 1.70 9.75
CA GLN A 57 17.34 0.80 9.81
C GLN A 57 16.05 1.44 10.35
N GLN A 58 16.13 2.54 11.11
CA GLN A 58 14.96 3.20 11.69
C GLN A 58 14.84 4.67 11.30
N ARG A 59 14.79 4.95 9.99
CA ARG A 59 14.36 6.27 9.52
C ARG A 59 12.85 6.39 9.70
N ALA A 60 12.41 6.90 10.84
CA ALA A 60 11.01 7.22 11.04
C ALA A 60 10.65 8.47 10.22
N PHE A 61 9.91 8.28 9.12
CA PHE A 61 9.30 9.36 8.34
C PHE A 61 7.98 9.78 8.98
N ASP A 62 7.61 11.04 8.78
CA ASP A 62 6.33 11.62 9.24
C ASP A 62 6.09 11.58 10.75
N VAL A 63 7.15 11.73 11.56
CA VAL A 63 7.11 11.66 13.03
C VAL A 63 7.19 13.01 13.76
N GLY A 64 7.26 14.11 13.03
CA GLY A 64 7.43 15.41 13.66
C GLY A 64 6.16 15.91 14.35
N PRO A 65 6.26 16.96 15.19
CA PRO A 65 5.16 17.41 16.03
C PRO A 65 3.99 17.90 15.18
N LEU A 66 2.78 17.56 15.63
CA LEU A 66 1.53 17.94 14.99
C LEU A 66 1.17 19.37 15.33
N LEU A 67 0.73 20.10 14.31
CA LEU A 67 0.15 21.43 14.44
C LEU A 67 -1.38 21.37 14.47
N LEU A 68 -1.95 20.47 13.66
CA LEU A 68 -3.39 20.32 13.54
C LEU A 68 -3.72 18.90 13.07
N GLN A 69 -4.83 18.34 13.58
CA GLN A 69 -5.46 17.15 13.03
C GLN A 69 -6.95 17.38 12.76
N ARG A 70 -7.44 16.76 11.69
CA ARG A 70 -8.86 16.68 11.34
C ARG A 70 -9.25 15.22 11.23
N VAL A 71 -10.11 14.78 12.14
CA VAL A 71 -10.70 13.44 12.13
C VAL A 71 -11.87 13.45 11.16
N VAL A 72 -11.97 12.41 10.33
CA VAL A 72 -13.05 12.25 9.36
C VAL A 72 -13.60 10.83 9.43
N HIS A 73 -14.92 10.71 9.37
CA HIS A 73 -15.57 9.42 9.16
C HIS A 73 -15.60 9.16 7.66
N LEU A 74 -15.07 8.01 7.25
CA LEU A 74 -15.03 7.64 5.84
C LEU A 74 -16.43 7.20 5.39
N PRO A 75 -16.86 7.59 4.18
CA PRO A 75 -18.13 7.16 3.65
C PRO A 75 -18.14 5.64 3.51
N VAL A 76 -19.13 5.00 4.13
CA VAL A 76 -19.35 3.56 4.02
C VAL A 76 -20.47 3.33 3.01
N ASP A 77 -20.10 2.96 1.79
CA ASP A 77 -21.06 2.51 0.78
C ASP A 77 -20.65 1.13 0.24
N SER A 78 -21.44 0.12 0.62
CA SER A 78 -21.26 -1.26 0.13
C SER A 78 -21.43 -1.40 -1.39
N ARG A 79 -22.15 -0.48 -2.05
CA ARG A 79 -22.36 -0.49 -3.50
C ARG A 79 -21.27 0.23 -4.26
N ARG A 80 -20.55 1.14 -3.60
CA ARG A 80 -19.45 1.93 -4.18
C ARG A 80 -18.27 1.98 -3.20
N PRO A 81 -17.49 0.89 -3.10
CA PRO A 81 -16.31 0.87 -2.24
C PRO A 81 -15.34 2.00 -2.60
N LEU A 82 -14.73 2.59 -1.58
CA LEU A 82 -13.69 3.59 -1.79
C LEU A 82 -12.49 2.97 -2.49
N THR A 83 -11.95 3.71 -3.45
CA THR A 83 -10.63 3.47 -4.03
C THR A 83 -9.67 4.53 -3.52
N THR A 84 -8.37 4.32 -3.69
CA THR A 84 -7.37 5.34 -3.31
C THR A 84 -7.63 6.68 -4.00
N ALA A 85 -8.12 6.67 -5.24
CA ALA A 85 -8.45 7.88 -5.99
C ALA A 85 -9.66 8.63 -5.40
N THR A 86 -10.75 7.91 -5.10
CA THR A 86 -11.95 8.55 -4.53
C THR A 86 -11.75 8.99 -3.09
N LEU A 87 -10.95 8.24 -2.31
CA LEU A 87 -10.53 8.67 -0.97
C LEU A 87 -9.65 9.93 -1.03
N ALA A 88 -8.72 10.01 -1.98
CA ALA A 88 -7.93 11.23 -2.18
C ALA A 88 -8.82 12.43 -2.50
N GLN A 89 -9.76 12.29 -3.44
CA GLN A 89 -10.72 13.34 -3.80
C GLN A 89 -11.55 13.80 -2.60
N PHE A 90 -11.97 12.86 -1.74
CA PHE A 90 -12.69 13.16 -0.51
C PHE A 90 -11.84 13.96 0.49
N LEU A 91 -10.55 13.64 0.63
CA LEU A 91 -9.66 14.27 1.62
C LEU A 91 -9.05 15.60 1.15
N ILE A 92 -8.90 15.85 -0.16
CA ILE A 92 -8.30 17.07 -0.71
C ILE A 92 -8.89 18.37 -0.11
N PRO A 93 -10.21 18.60 -0.11
CA PRO A 93 -10.76 19.84 0.46
C PRO A 93 -10.40 19.99 1.95
N ILE A 94 -10.46 18.90 2.71
CA ILE A 94 -10.15 18.86 4.14
C ILE A 94 -8.67 19.17 4.39
N CYS A 95 -7.78 18.65 3.53
CA CYS A 95 -6.36 18.96 3.54
C CYS A 95 -6.09 20.45 3.33
N LEU A 96 -6.75 21.05 2.34
CA LEU A 96 -6.59 22.47 2.03
C LEU A 96 -7.11 23.35 3.17
N GLU A 97 -8.30 23.06 3.70
CA GLU A 97 -8.87 23.78 4.83
C GLU A 97 -7.98 23.72 6.07
N ALA A 98 -7.48 22.52 6.40
CA ALA A 98 -6.57 22.32 7.54
C ALA A 98 -5.26 23.09 7.36
N LEU A 99 -4.67 23.07 6.16
CA LEU A 99 -3.46 23.83 5.86
C LEU A 99 -3.70 25.34 5.97
N VAL A 100 -4.76 25.86 5.36
CA VAL A 100 -5.11 27.29 5.40
C VAL A 100 -5.36 27.74 6.85
N GLN A 101 -6.01 26.91 7.67
CA GLN A 101 -6.20 27.20 9.08
C GLN A 101 -4.86 27.35 9.83
N VAL A 102 -3.92 26.42 9.63
CA VAL A 102 -2.60 26.51 10.25
C VAL A 102 -1.85 27.76 9.78
N LEU A 103 -1.93 28.08 8.49
CA LEU A 103 -1.23 29.25 7.93
C LEU A 103 -1.79 30.59 8.42
N ARG A 104 -3.09 30.69 8.70
CA ARG A 104 -3.73 31.92 9.25
C ARG A 104 -3.19 32.31 10.62
N ASP A 105 -2.80 31.34 11.44
CA ASP A 105 -2.15 31.58 12.74
C ASP A 105 -0.99 30.59 12.95
N LEU A 106 0.01 30.68 12.09
CA LEU A 106 1.17 29.81 12.18
C LEU A 106 1.91 29.94 13.53
N PRO A 107 2.18 31.15 14.06
CA PRO A 107 2.85 31.27 15.36
C PRO A 107 2.08 30.62 16.51
N GLY A 108 0.74 30.72 16.53
CA GLY A 108 -0.09 30.04 17.52
C GLY A 108 0.03 28.52 17.43
N HIS A 109 -0.14 27.95 16.24
CA HIS A 109 -0.04 26.50 16.04
C HIS A 109 1.36 25.95 16.31
N LEU A 110 2.42 26.72 16.03
CA LEU A 110 3.80 26.34 16.37
C LEU A 110 4.02 26.28 17.89
N ARG A 111 3.44 27.23 18.64
CA ARG A 111 3.53 27.23 20.12
C ARG A 111 2.76 26.09 20.76
N SER A 112 1.66 25.65 20.16
CA SER A 112 0.82 24.56 20.65
C SER A 112 1.13 23.19 20.01
N ALA A 113 2.23 23.09 19.27
CA ALA A 113 2.59 21.87 18.56
C ALA A 113 2.77 20.67 19.51
N VAL A 114 2.16 19.54 19.19
CA VAL A 114 2.14 18.35 20.05
C VAL A 114 3.05 17.26 19.49
N PRO A 115 4.05 16.77 20.24
CA PRO A 115 4.81 15.59 19.86
C PRO A 115 3.90 14.38 19.66
N GLN A 116 4.06 13.63 18.57
CA GLN A 116 3.21 12.48 18.26
C GLN A 116 3.27 11.38 19.34
N SER A 117 4.36 11.29 20.09
CA SER A 117 4.50 10.34 21.21
C SER A 117 3.57 10.60 22.38
N LEU A 118 2.92 11.77 22.44
CA LEU A 118 1.92 12.12 23.46
C LEU A 118 0.49 11.82 23.00
N LEU A 119 0.31 11.36 21.76
CA LEU A 119 -1.01 11.00 21.25
C LEU A 119 -1.45 9.61 21.74
N PRO A 120 -2.77 9.39 21.88
CA PRO A 120 -3.31 8.08 22.26
C PRO A 120 -3.21 7.03 21.14
N LEU A 121 -2.90 7.43 19.90
CA LEU A 121 -2.78 6.55 18.76
C LEU A 121 -1.37 5.94 18.67
N LEU A 122 -1.29 4.63 18.40
CA LEU A 122 -0.02 3.95 18.20
C LEU A 122 0.55 4.20 16.79
N PRO A 123 1.87 4.33 16.64
CA PRO A 123 2.50 4.41 15.33
C PRO A 123 2.21 3.17 14.49
N GLN A 124 1.75 3.38 13.25
CA GLN A 124 1.56 2.31 12.28
C GLN A 124 2.16 2.70 10.93
N PRO A 125 3.05 1.90 10.34
CA PRO A 125 3.68 2.25 9.08
C PRO A 125 2.73 1.99 7.91
N ALA A 126 2.75 2.90 6.94
CA ALA A 126 2.16 2.73 5.62
C ALA A 126 3.29 2.64 4.57
N PRO A 127 4.02 1.51 4.50
CA PRO A 127 5.12 1.36 3.56
C PRO A 127 4.62 1.48 2.12
N ARG A 128 5.52 1.90 1.23
CA ARG A 128 5.26 1.90 -0.22
C ARG A 128 4.80 0.51 -0.64
N LEU A 129 3.74 0.47 -1.45
CA LEU A 129 3.27 -0.77 -2.05
C LEU A 129 4.37 -1.44 -2.88
N ARG A 130 4.47 -2.77 -2.77
CA ARG A 130 5.41 -3.59 -3.54
C ARG A 130 4.65 -4.67 -4.30
N PRO A 131 5.14 -5.14 -5.46
CA PRO A 131 4.45 -6.16 -6.25
C PRO A 131 4.08 -7.42 -5.45
N GLU A 132 4.90 -7.83 -4.48
CA GLU A 132 4.65 -9.03 -3.68
C GLU A 132 3.41 -8.91 -2.79
N MET A 133 3.00 -7.69 -2.44
CA MET A 133 1.75 -7.45 -1.69
C MET A 133 0.51 -7.82 -2.50
N GLY A 134 0.62 -7.94 -3.82
CA GLY A 134 -0.46 -8.39 -4.70
C GLY A 134 -0.57 -9.91 -4.80
N ASN A 135 0.33 -10.68 -4.18
CA ASN A 135 0.18 -12.13 -4.12
C ASN A 135 -0.93 -12.49 -3.13
N ILE A 136 -2.01 -13.07 -3.62
CA ILE A 136 -3.14 -13.50 -2.80
C ILE A 136 -2.72 -14.70 -1.97
N ASP A 137 -2.82 -14.56 -0.66
CA ASP A 137 -2.63 -15.63 0.32
C ASP A 137 -3.99 -16.18 0.74
N TRP A 138 -4.45 -17.20 0.03
CA TRP A 138 -5.74 -17.87 0.29
C TRP A 138 -5.80 -18.57 1.65
N VAL A 139 -4.67 -18.78 2.33
CA VAL A 139 -4.64 -19.42 3.66
C VAL A 139 -4.90 -18.39 4.75
N ASN A 140 -4.30 -17.21 4.63
CA ASN A 140 -4.30 -16.20 5.69
C ASN A 140 -5.18 -14.97 5.41
N GLN A 141 -5.70 -14.82 4.19
CA GLN A 141 -6.58 -13.70 3.82
C GLN A 141 -8.03 -14.14 3.63
N SER A 142 -8.94 -13.39 4.23
CA SER A 142 -10.36 -13.47 3.95
C SER A 142 -10.70 -12.86 2.58
N ALA A 143 -11.84 -13.26 2.01
CA ALA A 143 -12.36 -12.67 0.78
C ALA A 143 -12.51 -11.15 0.87
N LEU A 144 -12.92 -10.63 2.04
CA LEU A 144 -13.07 -9.20 2.26
C LEU A 144 -11.72 -8.45 2.21
N GLU A 145 -10.67 -9.03 2.80
CA GLU A 145 -9.32 -8.44 2.75
C GLU A 145 -8.77 -8.41 1.33
N ILE A 146 -9.02 -9.47 0.53
CA ILE A 146 -8.63 -9.52 -0.88
C ILE A 146 -9.37 -8.43 -1.68
N VAL A 147 -10.67 -8.25 -1.46
CA VAL A 147 -11.47 -7.21 -2.11
C VAL A 147 -11.00 -5.81 -1.71
N ARG A 148 -10.69 -5.58 -0.43
CA ARG A 148 -10.11 -4.30 0.03
C ARG A 148 -8.77 -4.02 -0.62
N LEU A 149 -7.88 -5.01 -0.66
CA LEU A 149 -6.59 -4.91 -1.34
C LEU A 149 -6.79 -4.55 -2.82
N TRP A 150 -7.73 -5.19 -3.50
CA TRP A 150 -8.05 -4.91 -4.89
C TRP A 150 -8.48 -3.44 -5.08
N HIS A 151 -9.47 -2.95 -4.33
CA HIS A 151 -9.93 -1.57 -4.44
C HIS A 151 -8.87 -0.52 -4.07
N ALA A 152 -8.02 -0.84 -3.10
CA ALA A 152 -6.99 0.06 -2.61
C ALA A 152 -5.78 0.16 -3.56
N ALA A 153 -5.37 -0.97 -4.15
CA ALA A 153 -4.01 -1.13 -4.67
C ALA A 153 -3.92 -1.48 -6.16
N SER A 154 -5.00 -1.85 -6.83
CA SER A 154 -4.94 -2.38 -8.23
C SER A 154 -4.38 -1.42 -9.28
N ASN A 155 -4.42 -0.11 -9.01
CA ASN A 155 -3.79 0.88 -9.88
C ASN A 155 -2.27 1.00 -9.68
N TYR A 156 -1.72 0.31 -8.68
CA TYR A 156 -0.31 0.37 -8.29
C TYR A 156 0.39 -0.99 -8.33
N ILE A 157 -0.34 -2.07 -8.00
CA ILE A 157 0.16 -3.44 -8.01
C ILE A 157 -0.91 -4.38 -8.57
N HIS A 158 -0.50 -5.43 -9.25
CA HIS A 158 -1.43 -6.43 -9.77
C HIS A 158 -1.69 -7.52 -8.72
N LEU A 159 -2.97 -7.81 -8.50
CA LEU A 159 -3.34 -8.97 -7.71
C LEU A 159 -3.16 -10.24 -8.54
N SER A 160 -2.61 -11.27 -7.92
CA SER A 160 -2.34 -12.54 -8.58
C SER A 160 -2.28 -13.70 -7.58
N THR A 161 -2.52 -14.90 -8.07
CA THR A 161 -2.41 -16.15 -7.34
C THR A 161 -1.52 -17.14 -8.09
N GLN A 162 -1.04 -18.17 -7.40
CA GLN A 162 -0.35 -19.29 -8.00
C GLN A 162 -1.25 -20.53 -7.96
N LEU A 163 -1.50 -21.10 -9.14
CA LEU A 163 -2.11 -22.41 -9.27
C LEU A 163 -1.00 -23.45 -9.40
N VAL A 164 -1.00 -24.42 -8.49
CA VAL A 164 -0.11 -25.58 -8.56
C VAL A 164 -0.86 -26.69 -9.30
N LEU A 165 -0.31 -27.13 -10.41
CA LEU A 165 -0.88 -28.19 -11.25
C LEU A 165 0.08 -29.38 -11.29
N GLU A 166 -0.49 -30.58 -11.32
CA GLU A 166 0.22 -31.78 -11.75
C GLU A 166 -0.10 -31.97 -13.23
N VAL A 167 0.92 -31.87 -14.08
CA VAL A 167 0.80 -31.93 -15.54
C VAL A 167 1.62 -33.13 -16.03
N PRO A 168 1.11 -33.94 -16.96
CA PRO A 168 1.88 -35.05 -17.50
C PRO A 168 3.16 -34.55 -18.17
N THR A 169 4.21 -35.37 -18.14
CA THR A 169 5.45 -35.08 -18.88
C THR A 169 5.16 -35.02 -20.39
N GLN A 170 6.05 -34.39 -21.16
CA GLN A 170 5.87 -34.26 -22.61
C GLN A 170 5.76 -35.63 -23.30
N GLU A 171 6.51 -36.63 -22.83
CA GLU A 171 6.48 -38.00 -23.34
C GLU A 171 5.17 -38.73 -23.01
N ASP A 172 4.47 -38.29 -21.96
CA ASP A 172 3.27 -38.93 -21.42
C ASP A 172 1.95 -38.22 -21.80
N LEU A 173 1.98 -37.20 -22.66
CA LEU A 173 0.79 -36.43 -23.07
C LEU A 173 -0.34 -37.29 -23.67
N HIS A 174 0.01 -38.44 -24.24
CA HIS A 174 -0.93 -39.39 -24.84
C HIS A 174 -1.03 -40.72 -24.07
N THR A 175 -0.35 -40.81 -22.92
CA THR A 175 -0.38 -41.98 -22.03
C THR A 175 -1.65 -41.94 -21.18
N LYS A 176 -2.22 -43.11 -20.87
CA LYS A 176 -3.33 -43.19 -19.90
C LYS A 176 -2.90 -42.60 -18.56
N ALA A 177 -3.77 -41.80 -17.93
CA ALA A 177 -3.44 -41.10 -16.68
C ALA A 177 -2.90 -42.03 -15.57
N SER A 178 -3.35 -43.29 -15.50
CA SER A 178 -2.88 -44.28 -14.53
C SER A 178 -1.43 -44.75 -14.75
N GLN A 179 -0.81 -44.41 -15.88
CA GLN A 179 0.52 -44.83 -16.30
C GLN A 179 1.45 -43.65 -16.63
N ALA A 180 0.88 -42.44 -16.74
CA ALA A 180 1.62 -41.22 -17.04
C ALA A 180 2.43 -40.73 -15.83
N LYS A 181 3.63 -40.21 -16.07
CA LYS A 181 4.37 -39.44 -15.06
C LYS A 181 3.89 -38.00 -15.06
N PHE A 182 3.74 -37.43 -13.88
CA PHE A 182 3.33 -36.04 -13.71
C PHE A 182 4.47 -35.22 -13.09
N VAL A 183 4.57 -33.97 -13.53
CA VAL A 183 5.45 -32.96 -12.96
C VAL A 183 4.62 -31.85 -12.33
N ARG A 184 5.13 -31.30 -11.23
CA ARG A 184 4.49 -30.20 -10.53
C ARG A 184 4.87 -28.88 -11.19
N SER A 185 3.90 -28.24 -11.82
CA SER A 185 4.06 -26.93 -12.49
C SER A 185 3.33 -25.83 -11.73
N ARG A 186 3.79 -24.57 -11.88
CA ARG A 186 3.19 -23.40 -11.21
C ARG A 186 2.74 -22.38 -12.24
N LEU A 187 1.44 -22.15 -12.33
CA LEU A 187 0.86 -21.12 -13.19
C LEU A 187 0.54 -19.88 -12.35
N ARG A 188 1.05 -18.71 -12.75
CA ARG A 188 0.66 -17.43 -12.12
C ARG A 188 -0.51 -16.84 -12.89
N ILE A 189 -1.62 -16.63 -12.18
CA ILE A 189 -2.86 -16.08 -12.72
C ILE A 189 -3.08 -14.71 -12.06
N GLY A 190 -3.33 -13.67 -12.85
CA GLY A 190 -3.56 -12.31 -12.35
C GLY A 190 -4.77 -11.66 -12.99
N ILE A 191 -5.33 -10.64 -12.34
CA ILE A 191 -6.56 -9.95 -12.78
C ILE A 191 -6.29 -8.88 -13.87
N SER A 192 -5.02 -8.64 -14.20
CA SER A 192 -4.58 -7.69 -15.24
C SER A 192 -3.23 -8.08 -15.84
N THR A 193 -2.84 -9.34 -15.69
CA THR A 193 -1.62 -9.90 -16.26
C THR A 193 -2.08 -10.97 -17.24
N PRO A 194 -1.66 -10.96 -18.52
CA PRO A 194 -1.84 -12.13 -19.35
C PRO A 194 -1.29 -13.34 -18.58
N PRO A 195 -1.99 -14.49 -18.55
CA PRO A 195 -1.59 -15.62 -17.73
C PRO A 195 -0.14 -16.00 -18.05
N LEU A 196 0.73 -15.87 -17.05
CA LEU A 196 2.15 -16.19 -17.16
C LEU A 196 2.33 -17.60 -16.63
N LEU A 197 2.40 -18.56 -17.54
CA LEU A 197 2.76 -19.94 -17.24
C LEU A 197 4.25 -19.98 -16.90
N VAL A 198 4.59 -20.34 -15.66
CA VAL A 198 5.97 -20.64 -15.26
C VAL A 198 6.08 -22.16 -15.22
N TRP A 199 6.47 -22.74 -16.37
CA TRP A 199 6.83 -24.15 -16.47
C TRP A 199 8.05 -24.41 -15.56
N PRO A 200 8.19 -25.57 -14.87
CA PRO A 200 9.24 -25.73 -13.89
C PRO A 200 10.60 -25.49 -14.55
N PRO A 201 11.55 -24.84 -13.84
CA PRO A 201 12.84 -24.56 -14.41
C PRO A 201 13.49 -25.91 -14.77
N PRO A 202 13.98 -26.09 -16.00
CA PRO A 202 15.08 -27.02 -16.18
C PRO A 202 16.23 -26.47 -15.34
N ASP A 203 17.02 -27.36 -14.75
CA ASP A 203 18.22 -26.97 -14.01
C ASP A 203 18.97 -25.87 -14.76
N ASP A 204 19.11 -24.72 -14.11
CA ASP A 204 19.88 -23.54 -14.51
C ASP A 204 19.43 -22.75 -15.78
N ASN A 205 19.11 -21.46 -15.55
CA ASN A 205 19.28 -20.32 -16.47
C ASN A 205 18.46 -20.15 -17.77
N GLN A 206 17.35 -20.87 -18.03
CA GLN A 206 16.45 -20.47 -19.13
C GLN A 206 14.96 -20.48 -18.73
N VAL A 207 14.38 -19.27 -18.64
CA VAL A 207 12.92 -19.07 -18.55
C VAL A 207 12.38 -19.14 -19.97
N SER A 208 11.66 -20.22 -20.30
CA SER A 208 10.87 -20.29 -21.52
C SER A 208 9.49 -19.67 -21.28
N PHE A 209 9.17 -18.64 -22.08
CA PHE A 209 7.89 -17.93 -22.03
C PHE A 209 6.90 -18.60 -22.99
N LEU A 210 5.72 -18.96 -22.50
CA LEU A 210 4.58 -19.29 -23.35
C LEU A 210 3.58 -18.15 -23.25
N GLU A 211 3.48 -17.34 -24.31
CA GLU A 211 2.39 -16.37 -24.48
C GLU A 211 1.10 -17.13 -24.78
N PHE A 212 0.14 -17.09 -23.85
CA PHE A 212 -1.23 -17.48 -24.15
C PHE A 212 -1.89 -16.39 -24.97
N ARG A 213 -2.18 -16.68 -26.25
CA ARG A 213 -3.12 -15.86 -27.04
C ARG A 213 -4.51 -15.99 -26.41
N GLU A 214 -5.18 -14.86 -26.29
CA GLU A 214 -6.49 -14.68 -25.66
C GLU A 214 -7.48 -15.78 -26.07
N PHE A 215 -7.99 -16.53 -25.08
CA PHE A 215 -9.24 -17.26 -25.24
C PHE A 215 -10.38 -16.32 -24.87
N VAL A 216 -11.02 -15.76 -25.89
CA VAL A 216 -12.33 -15.12 -25.77
C VAL A 216 -13.35 -16.24 -25.60
N TRP A 217 -14.07 -16.24 -24.47
CA TRP A 217 -15.21 -17.13 -24.23
C TRP A 217 -16.45 -16.64 -24.98
#